data_AF-A0A973G3E8-F1
#
_entry.id   AF-A0A973G3E8-F1
#
_cell.length_a   1.000
_cell.length_b   1.000
_cell.length_c   1.000
_cell.angle_alpha   90.00
_cell.angle_beta   90.00
_cell.angle_gamma   90.00
#
_symmetry.space_group_name_H-M   'P 1'
#
loop_
_entity.id
_entity.type
_entity.pdbx_description
1 polymer ?
#
loop_
_entity_poly.entity_id
_entity_poly.type
_entity_poly.pdbx_seq_one_letter_code
_entity_poly.pdbx_strand_id
1 'polypeptide(L)'
;MKRALVIGIMCLFLAGSLVWAGPPDQIRGRMDSLQQRIDEGVKSGTLTGQEAKQVQNKLNSIRKGFDNAVQNGLSDREAKHFNQRLDVLSKDVYKEKHDREDTRSAGRIEKRISELQKRIDEGSRKGSLTPVETKNLQTRLDGIRSHYERAQKDGKLTDQEIRAIQAKLDALSKSVAKEAGDRERSR
;
A
#
# COMPACT_ATOMS: atom_id res chain seq x y z
N MET A 1 -13.56 -6.09 81.72
CA MET A 1 -12.41 -5.99 80.79
C MET A 1 -12.66 -6.89 79.59
N LYS A 2 -12.44 -6.30 78.42
CA LYS A 2 -12.54 -6.74 77.02
C LYS A 2 -12.26 -8.23 76.74
N ARG A 3 -13.04 -8.81 75.81
CA ARG A 3 -12.57 -9.68 74.70
C ARG A 3 -13.66 -9.78 73.62
N ALA A 4 -13.41 -9.11 72.50
CA ALA A 4 -14.27 -9.07 71.32
C ALA A 4 -14.09 -10.35 70.47
N LEU A 5 -15.19 -10.77 69.85
CA LEU A 5 -15.37 -12.03 69.14
C LEU A 5 -15.12 -11.87 67.63
N VAL A 6 -14.12 -12.61 67.15
CA VAL A 6 -13.95 -13.32 65.85
C VAL A 6 -14.50 -12.67 64.56
N ILE A 7 -13.55 -12.14 63.78
CA ILE A 7 -13.24 -12.36 62.35
C ILE A 7 -14.44 -12.73 61.44
N GLY A 8 -14.89 -11.72 60.68
CA GLY A 8 -15.79 -11.87 59.54
C GLY A 8 -15.05 -12.01 58.21
N ILE A 9 -15.47 -13.04 57.48
CA ILE A 9 -15.03 -13.57 56.19
C ILE A 9 -15.20 -12.56 55.04
N MET A 10 -14.29 -12.58 54.05
CA MET A 10 -14.60 -12.84 52.62
C MET A 10 -13.66 -12.08 51.66
N CYS A 11 -12.46 -12.63 51.45
CA CYS A 11 -11.68 -12.34 50.24
C CYS A 11 -12.38 -13.04 49.06
N LEU A 12 -13.27 -12.34 48.34
CA LEU A 12 -13.73 -12.82 47.05
C LEU A 12 -12.65 -12.49 46.01
N PHE A 13 -11.94 -13.54 45.60
CA PHE A 13 -10.95 -13.54 44.54
C PHE A 13 -11.53 -12.93 43.25
N LEU A 14 -11.00 -11.79 42.81
CA LEU A 14 -11.05 -11.38 41.41
C LEU A 14 -10.11 -12.29 40.61
N ALA A 15 -10.57 -13.49 40.29
CA ALA A 15 -9.93 -14.34 39.30
C ALA A 15 -10.28 -13.78 37.90
N GLY A 16 -9.58 -12.73 37.47
CA GLY A 16 -9.53 -12.36 36.07
C GLY A 16 -8.83 -13.49 35.32
N SER A 17 -9.58 -14.32 34.60
CA SER A 17 -9.01 -15.33 33.73
C SER A 17 -8.19 -14.63 32.64
N LEU A 18 -6.87 -14.76 32.70
CA LEU A 18 -6.01 -14.53 31.54
C LEU A 18 -6.40 -15.56 30.49
N VAL A 19 -7.21 -15.17 29.51
CA VAL A 19 -7.48 -15.98 28.32
C VAL A 19 -6.16 -16.07 27.55
N TRP A 20 -5.43 -17.16 27.77
CA TRP A 20 -4.31 -17.54 26.92
C TRP A 20 -4.90 -17.96 25.58
N ALA A 21 -4.82 -17.09 24.56
CA ALA A 21 -5.27 -17.40 23.21
C ALA A 21 -4.46 -18.59 22.67
N GLY A 22 -5.13 -19.72 22.47
CA GLY A 22 -4.48 -20.96 22.01
C GLY A 22 -3.99 -20.84 20.56
N PRO A 23 -3.19 -21.81 20.08
CA PRO A 23 -2.79 -21.89 18.67
C PRO A 23 -3.93 -21.71 17.65
N PRO A 24 -5.17 -22.21 17.90
CA PRO A 24 -6.30 -21.97 17.02
C PRO A 24 -6.72 -20.49 16.91
N ASP A 25 -6.75 -19.75 18.01
CA ASP A 25 -7.22 -18.36 18.06
C ASP A 25 -6.26 -17.44 17.29
N GLN A 26 -4.95 -17.70 17.39
CA GLN A 26 -3.93 -16.98 16.64
C GLN A 26 -4.11 -17.17 15.13
N ILE A 27 -4.34 -18.42 14.69
CA ILE A 27 -4.56 -18.73 13.26
C ILE A 27 -5.84 -18.04 12.76
N ARG A 28 -6.91 -18.00 13.56
CA ARG A 28 -8.13 -17.26 13.25
C ARG A 28 -7.88 -15.76 13.06
N GLY A 29 -7.20 -15.12 14.02
CA GLY A 29 -6.87 -13.69 13.91
C GLY A 29 -6.03 -13.36 12.67
N ARG A 30 -5.14 -14.26 12.24
CA ARG A 30 -4.37 -14.11 11.00
C ARG A 30 -5.25 -14.21 9.76
N MET A 31 -6.21 -15.14 9.72
CA MET A 31 -7.17 -15.25 8.63
C MET A 31 -8.04 -13.99 8.52
N ASP A 32 -8.51 -13.46 9.65
CA ASP A 32 -9.34 -12.25 9.68
C ASP A 32 -8.56 -11.01 9.23
N SER A 33 -7.29 -10.91 9.66
CA SER A 33 -6.38 -9.85 9.18
C SER A 33 -6.15 -9.93 7.66
N LEU A 34 -6.03 -11.14 7.10
CA LEU A 34 -5.91 -11.32 5.65
C LEU A 34 -7.22 -10.98 4.93
N GLN A 35 -8.37 -11.34 5.49
CA GLN A 35 -9.67 -10.96 4.95
C GLN A 35 -9.78 -9.43 4.84
N GLN A 36 -9.48 -8.71 5.94
CA GLN A 36 -9.51 -7.26 5.94
C GLN A 36 -8.58 -6.66 4.88
N ARG A 37 -7.35 -7.20 4.72
CA ARG A 37 -6.40 -6.72 3.71
C ARG A 37 -6.90 -6.95 2.27
N ILE A 38 -7.61 -8.04 2.03
CA ILE A 38 -8.24 -8.33 0.73
C ILE A 38 -9.39 -7.35 0.49
N ASP A 39 -10.26 -7.15 1.47
CA ASP A 39 -11.41 -6.24 1.37
C ASP A 39 -10.96 -4.78 1.15
N GLU A 40 -9.95 -4.32 1.87
CA GLU A 40 -9.30 -3.03 1.65
C GLU A 40 -8.66 -2.95 0.26
N GLY A 41 -8.06 -4.05 -0.20
CA GLY A 41 -7.46 -4.16 -1.53
C GLY A 41 -8.50 -3.95 -2.63
N VAL A 42 -9.66 -4.58 -2.50
CA VAL A 42 -10.81 -4.40 -3.41
C VAL A 42 -11.36 -2.98 -3.32
N LYS A 43 -11.59 -2.47 -2.11
CA LYS A 43 -12.16 -1.13 -1.89
C LYS A 43 -11.27 -0.02 -2.44
N SER A 44 -9.95 -0.15 -2.28
CA SER A 44 -8.96 0.78 -2.86
C SER A 44 -8.65 0.50 -4.34
N GLY A 45 -9.15 -0.62 -4.88
CA GLY A 45 -8.84 -1.16 -6.19
C GLY A 45 -7.37 -1.54 -6.40
N THR A 46 -6.58 -1.64 -5.32
CA THR A 46 -5.21 -2.18 -5.37
C THR A 46 -5.22 -3.69 -5.65
N LEU A 47 -6.37 -4.36 -5.50
CA LEU A 47 -6.63 -5.68 -6.08
C LEU A 47 -7.67 -5.56 -7.20
N THR A 48 -7.43 -6.21 -8.33
CA THR A 48 -8.47 -6.41 -9.35
C THR A 48 -9.52 -7.40 -8.86
N GLY A 49 -10.72 -7.38 -9.45
CA GLY A 49 -11.76 -8.35 -9.09
C GLY A 49 -11.31 -9.82 -9.27
N GLN A 50 -10.45 -10.08 -10.26
CA GLN A 50 -9.90 -11.41 -10.50
C GLN A 50 -8.83 -11.78 -9.49
N GLU A 51 -7.87 -10.89 -9.20
CA GLU A 51 -6.85 -11.11 -8.16
C GLU A 51 -7.50 -11.32 -6.80
N ALA A 52 -8.43 -10.44 -6.42
CA ALA A 52 -9.20 -10.54 -5.19
C ALA A 52 -9.92 -11.88 -5.10
N LYS A 53 -10.59 -12.32 -6.16
CA LYS A 53 -11.25 -13.63 -6.22
C LYS A 53 -10.25 -14.78 -6.01
N GLN A 54 -9.05 -14.70 -6.60
CA GLN A 54 -8.03 -15.73 -6.44
C GLN A 54 -7.53 -15.83 -4.99
N VAL A 55 -7.14 -14.70 -4.38
CA VAL A 55 -6.64 -14.69 -2.98
C VAL A 55 -7.76 -15.01 -1.99
N GLN A 56 -9.00 -14.59 -2.27
CA GLN A 56 -10.17 -14.95 -1.47
C GLN A 56 -10.44 -16.45 -1.50
N ASN A 57 -10.35 -17.09 -2.68
CA ASN A 57 -10.53 -18.53 -2.80
C ASN A 57 -9.45 -19.31 -2.03
N LYS A 58 -8.20 -18.84 -2.07
CA LYS A 58 -7.11 -19.40 -1.27
C LYS A 58 -7.40 -19.29 0.23
N LEU A 59 -7.85 -18.11 0.70
CA LEU A 59 -8.21 -17.89 2.10
C LEU A 59 -9.37 -18.79 2.54
N ASN A 60 -10.43 -18.88 1.74
CA ASN A 60 -11.59 -19.72 2.02
C ASN A 60 -11.20 -21.21 2.12
N SER A 61 -10.31 -21.68 1.24
CA SER A 61 -9.77 -23.04 1.29
C SER A 61 -8.97 -23.31 2.57
N ILE A 62 -8.14 -22.34 2.99
CA ILE A 62 -7.40 -22.43 4.26
C ILE A 62 -8.37 -22.48 5.44
N ARG A 63 -9.35 -21.57 5.50
CA ARG A 63 -10.35 -21.48 6.57
C ARG A 63 -11.13 -22.78 6.70
N LYS A 64 -11.68 -23.30 5.59
CA LYS A 64 -12.40 -24.58 5.59
C LYS A 64 -11.54 -25.75 6.08
N GLY A 65 -10.29 -25.83 5.63
CA GLY A 65 -9.36 -26.88 6.08
C GLY A 65 -9.04 -26.76 7.57
N PHE A 66 -8.86 -25.54 8.05
CA PHE A 66 -8.58 -25.26 9.45
C PHE A 66 -9.77 -25.58 10.35
N ASP A 67 -11.00 -25.21 9.96
CA ASP A 67 -12.20 -25.50 10.74
C ASP A 67 -12.42 -27.01 10.90
N ASN A 68 -12.19 -27.78 9.83
CA ASN A 68 -12.22 -29.24 9.89
C ASN A 68 -11.13 -29.81 10.83
N ALA A 69 -9.92 -29.25 10.81
CA ALA A 69 -8.84 -29.70 11.68
C ALA A 69 -9.14 -29.39 13.16
N VAL A 70 -9.71 -28.22 13.45
CA VAL A 70 -10.15 -27.86 14.80
C VAL A 70 -11.22 -28.82 15.32
N GLN A 71 -12.18 -29.21 14.48
CA GLN A 71 -13.22 -30.18 14.85
C GLN A 71 -12.68 -31.59 15.15
N ASN A 72 -11.61 -32.01 14.46
CA ASN A 72 -11.01 -33.34 14.62
C ASN A 72 -9.85 -33.39 15.62
N GLY A 73 -9.57 -32.28 16.31
CA GLY A 73 -8.43 -32.14 17.22
C GLY A 73 -7.20 -31.64 16.47
N LEU A 74 -7.02 -30.32 16.43
CA LEU A 74 -5.90 -29.68 15.76
C LEU A 74 -4.56 -30.07 16.41
N SER A 75 -3.67 -30.69 15.64
CA SER A 75 -2.30 -30.95 16.07
C SER A 75 -1.37 -29.75 15.85
N ASP A 76 -0.27 -29.69 16.59
CA ASP A 76 0.75 -28.65 16.41
C ASP A 76 1.36 -28.65 15.01
N ARG A 77 1.49 -29.83 14.39
CA ARG A 77 1.99 -29.97 13.02
C ARG A 77 1.04 -29.34 12.00
N GLU A 78 -0.26 -29.56 12.15
CA GLU A 78 -1.29 -28.94 11.31
C GLU A 78 -1.35 -27.43 11.54
N ALA A 79 -1.30 -26.98 12.80
CA ALA A 79 -1.24 -25.57 13.15
C ALA A 79 -0.06 -24.87 12.45
N LYS A 80 1.13 -25.48 12.48
CA LYS A 80 2.32 -24.98 11.75
C LYS A 80 2.10 -24.93 10.24
N HIS A 81 1.50 -25.97 9.66
CA HIS A 81 1.20 -26.01 8.23
C HIS A 81 0.21 -24.92 7.80
N PHE A 82 -0.84 -24.65 8.59
CA PHE A 82 -1.76 -23.54 8.32
C PHE A 82 -1.06 -22.18 8.42
N ASN A 83 -0.20 -21.98 9.42
CA ASN A 83 0.60 -20.76 9.53
C ASN A 83 1.47 -20.53 8.28
N GLN A 84 2.14 -21.56 7.77
CA GLN A 84 2.94 -21.46 6.53
C GLN A 84 2.08 -21.11 5.32
N ARG A 85 0.89 -21.71 5.19
CA ARG A 85 -0.05 -21.36 4.10
C ARG A 85 -0.52 -19.91 4.18
N LEU A 86 -0.76 -19.41 5.40
CA LEU A 86 -1.12 -18.01 5.64
C LEU A 86 0.05 -17.06 5.35
N ASP A 87 1.30 -17.46 5.62
CA ASP A 87 2.49 -16.70 5.25
C ASP A 87 2.61 -16.54 3.72
N VAL A 88 2.42 -17.64 2.98
CA VAL A 88 2.43 -17.62 1.52
C VAL A 88 1.31 -16.73 0.99
N LEU A 89 0.08 -16.91 1.49
CA LEU A 89 -1.06 -16.08 1.08
C LEU A 89 -0.84 -14.60 1.41
N SER A 90 -0.25 -14.29 2.56
CA SER A 90 0.08 -12.91 2.95
C SER A 90 1.03 -12.24 1.97
N LYS A 91 2.03 -12.99 1.48
CA LYS A 91 2.98 -12.54 0.45
C LYS A 91 2.30 -12.34 -0.89
N ASP A 92 1.44 -13.26 -1.30
CA ASP A 92 0.64 -13.14 -2.53
C ASP A 92 -0.20 -11.86 -2.48
N VAL A 93 -0.98 -11.66 -1.41
CA VAL A 93 -1.81 -10.45 -1.24
C VAL A 93 -0.97 -9.17 -1.26
N TYR A 94 0.22 -9.18 -0.65
CA TYR A 94 1.13 -8.03 -0.69
C TYR A 94 1.63 -7.73 -2.10
N LYS A 95 2.08 -8.77 -2.82
CA LYS A 95 2.60 -8.64 -4.18
C LYS A 95 1.53 -8.11 -5.15
N GLU A 96 0.33 -8.69 -5.15
CA GLU A 96 -0.75 -8.24 -6.04
C GLU A 96 -1.13 -6.78 -5.77
N LYS A 97 -1.24 -6.38 -4.49
CA LYS A 97 -1.52 -4.98 -4.12
C LYS A 97 -0.44 -4.02 -4.60
N HIS A 98 0.83 -4.41 -4.47
CA HIS A 98 1.95 -3.56 -4.80
C HIS A 98 2.13 -3.43 -6.33
N ASP A 99 2.07 -4.53 -7.06
CA ASP A 99 2.16 -4.56 -8.52
C ASP A 99 1.10 -3.64 -9.17
N ARG A 100 -0.10 -3.59 -8.57
CA ARG A 100 -1.16 -2.70 -9.03
C ARG A 100 -0.89 -1.23 -8.72
N GLU A 101 -0.36 -0.92 -7.54
CA GLU A 101 0.01 0.44 -7.15
C GLU A 101 1.15 0.99 -8.00
N ASP A 102 2.15 0.16 -8.33
CA ASP A 102 3.23 0.51 -9.26
C ASP A 102 2.69 0.85 -10.64
N THR A 103 1.78 0.02 -11.16
CA THR A 103 1.13 0.24 -12.46
C THR A 103 0.37 1.57 -12.49
N ARG A 104 -0.39 1.87 -11.42
CA ARG A 104 -1.11 3.14 -11.29
C ARG A 104 -0.18 4.34 -11.20
N SER A 105 0.90 4.19 -10.45
CA SER A 105 1.92 5.22 -10.27
C SER A 105 2.64 5.52 -11.58
N ALA A 106 2.98 4.50 -12.36
CA ALA A 106 3.55 4.63 -13.69
C ALA A 106 2.61 5.42 -14.62
N GLY A 107 1.33 5.02 -14.72
CA GLY A 107 0.35 5.76 -15.53
C GLY A 107 0.16 7.22 -15.08
N ARG A 108 0.22 7.50 -13.78
CA ARG A 108 0.17 8.87 -13.25
C ARG A 108 1.42 9.68 -13.65
N ILE A 109 2.60 9.08 -13.57
CA ILE A 109 3.86 9.72 -13.96
C ILE A 109 3.82 10.06 -15.45
N GLU A 110 3.43 9.11 -16.30
CA GLU A 110 3.33 9.32 -17.75
C GLU A 110 2.38 10.47 -18.08
N LYS A 111 1.18 10.48 -17.49
CA LYS A 111 0.21 11.56 -17.66
C LYS A 111 0.80 12.93 -17.29
N ARG A 112 1.51 13.01 -16.17
CA ARG A 112 2.15 14.26 -15.70
C ARG A 112 3.26 14.74 -16.64
N ILE A 113 4.04 13.83 -17.22
CA ILE A 113 5.05 14.16 -18.23
C ILE A 113 4.36 14.80 -19.45
N SER A 114 3.29 14.19 -19.95
CA SER A 114 2.52 14.73 -21.09
C SER A 114 1.87 16.09 -20.78
N GLU A 115 1.31 16.26 -19.57
CA GLU A 115 0.73 17.52 -19.13
C GLU A 115 1.77 18.65 -19.06
N LEU A 116 2.97 18.36 -18.54
CA LEU A 116 4.06 19.34 -18.50
C LEU A 116 4.59 19.69 -19.88
N GLN A 117 4.74 18.70 -20.77
CA GLN A 117 5.12 18.95 -22.17
C GLN A 117 4.16 19.94 -22.82
N LYS A 118 2.85 19.67 -22.72
CA LYS A 118 1.82 20.54 -23.28
C LYS A 118 1.88 21.96 -22.72
N ARG A 119 2.09 22.12 -21.40
CA ARG A 119 2.20 23.44 -20.77
C ARG A 119 3.43 24.22 -21.25
N ILE A 120 4.57 23.55 -21.43
CA ILE A 120 5.79 24.17 -21.98
C ILE A 120 5.54 24.61 -23.42
N ASP A 121 4.97 23.74 -24.26
CA ASP A 121 4.66 24.04 -25.66
C ASP A 121 3.69 25.21 -25.80
N GLU A 122 2.62 25.22 -25.00
CA GLU A 122 1.66 26.32 -24.97
C GLU A 122 2.28 27.62 -24.49
N GLY A 123 3.12 27.57 -23.45
CA GLY A 123 3.81 28.76 -22.93
C GLY A 123 4.76 29.36 -23.95
N SER A 124 5.46 28.51 -24.71
CA SER A 124 6.30 28.94 -25.84
C SER A 124 5.47 29.59 -26.94
N ARG A 125 4.37 28.95 -27.38
CA ARG A 125 3.48 29.48 -28.43
C ARG A 125 2.81 30.79 -28.06
N LYS A 126 2.34 30.93 -26.81
CA LYS A 126 1.70 32.15 -26.29
C LYS A 126 2.72 33.25 -25.96
N GLY A 127 4.02 32.93 -26.02
CA GLY A 127 5.12 33.81 -25.64
C GLY A 127 5.15 34.16 -24.15
N SER A 128 4.48 33.38 -23.30
CA SER A 128 4.56 33.47 -21.84
C SER A 128 5.82 32.78 -21.31
N LEU A 129 6.51 31.99 -22.13
CA LEU A 129 7.87 31.50 -21.89
C LEU A 129 8.80 32.03 -22.97
N THR A 130 10.01 32.46 -22.60
CA THR A 130 11.06 32.82 -23.56
C THR A 130 11.67 31.57 -24.21
N PRO A 131 12.39 31.71 -25.34
CA PRO A 131 13.09 30.57 -25.95
C PRO A 131 14.10 29.90 -25.01
N VAL A 132 14.79 30.69 -24.18
CA VAL A 132 15.78 30.17 -23.22
C VAL A 132 15.11 29.40 -22.08
N GLU A 133 14.06 29.96 -21.48
CA GLU A 133 13.23 29.30 -20.47
C GLU A 133 12.62 28.00 -21.01
N THR A 134 12.01 28.06 -22.19
CA THR A 134 11.46 26.89 -22.88
C THR A 134 12.50 25.79 -23.04
N LYS A 135 13.70 26.12 -23.54
CA LYS A 135 14.79 25.16 -23.70
C LYS A 135 15.22 24.54 -22.37
N ASN A 136 15.33 25.34 -21.31
CA ASN A 136 15.74 24.87 -19.98
C ASN A 136 14.69 23.93 -19.37
N LEU A 137 13.41 24.29 -19.45
CA LEU A 137 12.29 23.47 -18.98
C LEU A 137 12.19 22.16 -19.77
N GLN A 138 12.34 22.23 -21.10
CA GLN A 138 12.35 21.06 -21.97
C GLN A 138 13.48 20.09 -21.59
N THR A 139 14.71 20.60 -21.46
CA THR A 139 15.86 19.78 -21.06
C THR A 139 15.63 19.06 -19.73
N ARG A 140 15.00 19.73 -18.76
CA ARG A 140 14.65 19.13 -17.47
C ARG A 140 13.57 18.06 -17.62
N LEU A 141 12.54 18.32 -18.43
CA LEU A 141 11.48 17.35 -18.69
C LEU A 141 12.01 16.10 -19.38
N ASP A 142 12.86 16.28 -20.39
CA ASP A 142 13.52 15.18 -21.11
C ASP A 142 14.37 14.33 -20.17
N GLY A 143 15.13 14.97 -19.28
CA GLY A 143 15.91 14.25 -18.26
C GLY A 143 15.03 13.43 -17.28
N ILE A 144 13.86 13.94 -16.92
CA ILE A 144 12.88 13.20 -16.11
C ILE A 144 12.31 12.03 -16.90
N ARG A 145 11.93 12.25 -18.15
CA ARG A 145 11.40 11.23 -19.06
C ARG A 145 12.41 10.10 -19.27
N SER A 146 13.67 10.43 -19.56
CA SER A 146 14.74 9.43 -19.70
C SER A 146 15.04 8.68 -18.39
N HIS A 147 14.82 9.29 -17.23
CA HIS A 147 14.90 8.58 -15.95
C HIS A 147 13.74 7.60 -15.77
N TYR A 148 12.52 8.02 -16.09
CA TYR A 148 11.33 7.17 -16.06
C TYR A 148 11.42 5.98 -17.02
N GLU A 149 11.82 6.22 -18.28
CA GLU A 149 11.95 5.17 -19.30
C GLU A 149 13.03 4.13 -18.94
N ARG A 150 14.11 4.55 -18.28
CA ARG A 150 15.13 3.61 -17.76
C ARG A 150 14.58 2.77 -16.62
N ALA A 151 13.93 3.40 -15.64
CA ALA A 151 13.29 2.68 -14.52
C ALA A 151 12.22 1.68 -14.99
N GLN A 152 11.50 1.98 -16.08
CA GLN A 152 10.58 1.02 -16.68
C GLN A 152 11.29 -0.19 -17.32
N LYS A 153 12.44 0.02 -17.96
CA LYS A 153 13.19 -1.05 -18.65
C LYS A 153 13.82 -2.05 -17.67
N ASP A 154 14.18 -1.60 -16.47
CA ASP A 154 14.80 -2.44 -15.45
C ASP A 154 13.79 -3.39 -14.76
N GLY A 155 12.52 -3.34 -15.16
CA GLY A 155 11.50 -4.36 -14.91
C GLY A 155 10.28 -3.83 -14.14
N LYS A 156 10.51 -3.11 -13.03
CA LYS A 156 9.46 -2.45 -12.24
C LYS A 156 10.01 -1.16 -11.65
N LEU A 157 9.21 -0.10 -11.69
CA LEU A 157 9.50 1.09 -10.92
C LEU A 157 9.40 0.79 -9.43
N THR A 158 10.49 0.98 -8.71
CA THR A 158 10.49 0.89 -7.25
C THR A 158 9.78 2.09 -6.63
N ASP A 159 9.26 1.94 -5.41
CA ASP A 159 8.72 3.05 -4.60
C ASP A 159 9.69 4.24 -4.49
N GLN A 160 11.00 3.99 -4.45
CA GLN A 160 12.00 5.04 -4.37
C GLN A 160 12.11 5.81 -5.69
N GLU A 161 12.11 5.12 -6.83
CA GLU A 161 12.13 5.74 -8.16
C GLU A 161 10.84 6.52 -8.43
N ILE A 162 9.68 5.95 -8.08
CA ILE A 162 8.38 6.62 -8.17
C ILE A 162 8.43 7.94 -7.43
N ARG A 163 8.84 7.92 -6.15
CA ARG A 163 8.96 9.14 -5.33
C ARG A 163 9.95 10.14 -5.92
N ALA A 164 11.11 9.69 -6.36
CA ALA A 164 12.13 10.56 -6.96
C ALA A 164 11.64 11.23 -8.24
N ILE A 165 10.96 10.49 -9.12
CA ILE A 165 10.40 11.01 -10.37
C ILE A 165 9.26 11.99 -10.08
N GLN A 166 8.34 11.64 -9.18
CA GLN A 166 7.25 12.53 -8.78
C GLN A 166 7.76 13.85 -8.20
N ALA A 167 8.77 13.81 -7.32
CA ALA A 167 9.37 15.02 -6.77
C ALA A 167 10.02 15.91 -7.84
N LYS A 168 10.70 15.32 -8.82
CA LYS A 168 11.26 16.07 -9.97
C LYS A 168 10.15 16.70 -10.82
N LEU A 169 9.06 15.98 -11.08
CA LEU A 169 7.90 16.51 -11.80
C LEU A 169 7.21 17.65 -11.03
N ASP A 170 7.15 17.57 -9.69
CA ASP A 170 6.60 18.64 -8.85
C ASP A 170 7.47 19.90 -8.94
N ALA A 171 8.79 19.75 -8.80
CA ALA A 171 9.73 20.86 -8.94
C ALA A 171 9.68 21.51 -10.33
N LEU A 172 9.55 20.69 -11.39
CA LEU A 172 9.40 21.18 -12.75
C LEU A 172 8.07 21.92 -12.93
N SER A 173 6.95 21.36 -12.46
CA SER A 173 5.63 22.01 -12.52
C SER A 173 5.63 23.39 -11.88
N LYS A 174 6.29 23.54 -10.73
CA LYS A 174 6.48 24.83 -10.04
C LYS A 174 7.32 25.81 -10.87
N SER A 175 8.36 25.32 -11.53
CA SER A 175 9.22 26.16 -12.40
C SER A 175 8.43 26.68 -13.61
N VAL A 176 7.68 25.80 -14.28
CA VAL A 176 6.80 26.17 -15.39
C VAL A 176 5.77 27.24 -14.96
N ALA A 177 5.16 27.06 -13.78
CA ALA A 177 4.19 28.03 -13.26
C ALA A 177 4.83 29.40 -12.94
N LYS A 178 6.03 29.40 -12.35
CA LYS A 178 6.77 30.63 -12.02
C LYS A 178 7.16 31.39 -13.29
N GLU A 179 7.84 30.73 -14.23
CA GLU A 179 8.34 31.36 -15.45
C GLU A 179 7.19 31.91 -16.31
N ALA A 180 6.08 31.17 -16.43
CA ALA A 180 4.90 31.65 -17.15
C ALA A 180 4.22 32.85 -16.45
N GLY A 181 4.14 32.83 -15.12
CA GLY A 181 3.48 33.88 -14.32
C GLY A 181 4.29 35.18 -14.22
N ASP A 182 5.62 35.10 -14.16
CA ASP A 182 6.50 36.29 -14.13
C ASP A 182 6.37 37.10 -15.43
N ARG A 183 6.09 36.42 -16.56
CA ARG A 183 5.89 37.08 -17.87
C ARG A 183 4.52 37.73 -18.04
N GLU A 184 3.48 37.16 -17.44
CA GLU A 184 2.15 37.80 -17.42
C GLU A 184 2.12 39.08 -16.57
N ARG A 185 2.94 39.18 -15.52
CA ARG A 185 3.03 40.37 -14.67
C ARG A 185 3.90 41.50 -15.22
N SER A 186 4.72 41.21 -16.24
CA SER A 186 5.66 42.16 -16.84
C SER A 186 5.17 42.75 -18.17
N ARG A 187 3.97 42.38 -18.61
CA ARG A 187 3.24 42.97 -19.74
C ARG A 187 2.22 43.99 -19.24
#